data_AF-A0A552FYR3-F1
#
_entry.id   AF-A0A552FYR3-F1
#
_cell.length_a   1.000
_cell.length_b   1.000
_cell.length_c   1.000
_cell.angle_alpha   90.00
_cell.angle_beta   90.00
_cell.angle_gamma   90.00
#
_symmetry.space_group_name_H-M   'P 1'
#
loop_
_entity.id
_entity.type
_entity.pdbx_description
1 polymer ?
#
loop_
_entity_poly.entity_id
_entity_poly.type
_entity_poly.pdbx_seq_one_letter_code
_entity_poly.pdbx_strand_id
1 'polypeptide(L)' 'MKETTPAAMPPCFDRWCRRFDNCFKSEAQKNGFRQYLGGLLGESERKNLTQMANNAFGVIYNRLHHFLTESPWS' A
#
# COMPACT_ATOMS: atom_id res chain seq x y z
N MET A 1 -14.68 20.16 3.06
CA MET A 1 -13.58 19.57 3.85
C MET A 1 -13.60 18.07 3.59
N LYS A 2 -12.61 17.52 2.86
CA LYS A 2 -12.47 16.06 2.76
C LYS A 2 -11.94 15.61 4.11
N GLU A 3 -12.73 14.85 4.86
CA GLU A 3 -12.29 14.22 6.10
C GLU A 3 -11.22 13.18 5.76
N THR A 4 -9.96 13.60 5.69
CA THR A 4 -8.83 12.67 5.72
C THR A 4 -8.49 12.40 7.17
N THR A 5 -9.42 11.77 7.89
CA THR A 5 -9.09 11.04 9.11
C THR A 5 -8.09 9.96 8.70
N PRO A 6 -6.91 9.85 9.33
CA PRO A 6 -5.93 8.85 8.98
C PRO A 6 -6.48 7.51 9.46
N ALA A 7 -7.27 6.86 8.60
CA ALA A 7 -7.63 5.48 8.82
C ALA A 7 -6.34 4.68 8.66
N ALA A 8 -5.66 4.46 9.79
CA ALA A 8 -4.95 3.22 9.99
C ALA A 8 -5.84 2.13 9.39
N MET A 9 -5.34 1.49 8.34
CA MET A 9 -6.09 0.57 7.49
C MET A 9 -7.03 -0.27 8.33
N PRO A 10 -8.33 -0.39 7.96
CA PRO A 10 -9.30 -1.02 8.83
C PRO A 10 -8.84 -2.44 9.18
N PRO A 11 -9.08 -2.96 10.39
CA PRO A 11 -8.56 -4.27 10.81
C PRO A 11 -8.95 -5.43 9.88
N CYS A 12 -10.07 -5.30 9.15
CA CYS A 12 -10.47 -6.24 8.12
C CYS A 12 -9.53 -6.24 6.90
N PHE A 13 -9.02 -5.07 6.49
CA PHE A 13 -8.04 -4.93 5.42
C PHE A 13 -6.72 -5.62 5.79
N ASP A 14 -6.18 -5.34 6.98
CA ASP A 14 -4.93 -5.98 7.40
C ASP A 14 -5.10 -7.50 7.51
N ARG A 15 -6.23 -7.97 8.06
CA ARG A 15 -6.56 -9.40 8.13
C ARG A 15 -6.63 -10.05 6.75
N TRP A 16 -7.18 -9.36 5.76
CA TRP A 16 -7.23 -9.85 4.38
C TRP A 16 -5.82 -9.88 3.77
N CYS A 17 -5.02 -8.83 3.95
CA CYS A 17 -3.64 -8.75 3.45
C CYS A 17 -2.74 -9.86 4.02
N ARG A 18 -2.92 -10.24 5.28
CA ARG A 18 -2.15 -11.33 5.92
C ARG A 18 -2.23 -12.66 5.18
N ARG A 19 -3.29 -12.90 4.40
CA ARG A 19 -3.42 -14.12 3.58
C ARG A 19 -2.33 -14.23 2.51
N PHE A 20 -1.69 -13.11 2.15
CA PHE A 20 -0.63 -13.01 1.17
C PHE A 20 0.76 -12.82 1.80
N ASP A 21 0.89 -12.83 3.13
CA ASP A 21 2.19 -12.59 3.78
C ASP A 21 3.23 -13.66 3.39
N ASN A 22 2.80 -14.88 3.08
CA ASN A 22 3.68 -15.96 2.60
C ASN A 22 4.21 -15.74 1.16
N CYS A 23 3.63 -14.81 0.39
CA CYS A 23 4.13 -14.44 -0.92
C CYS A 23 5.35 -13.52 -0.84
N PHE A 24 5.64 -12.95 0.33
CA PHE A 24 6.70 -11.96 0.52
C PHE A 24 7.79 -12.48 1.45
N LYS A 25 9.05 -12.21 1.12
CA LYS A 25 10.22 -12.70 1.86
C LYS A 25 10.59 -11.80 3.03
N SER A 26 10.24 -10.51 2.97
CA SER A 26 10.62 -9.52 3.98
C SER A 26 9.44 -8.73 4.52
N GLU A 27 9.56 -8.23 5.75
CA GLU A 27 8.58 -7.33 6.36
C GLU A 27 8.43 -6.02 5.56
N ALA A 28 9.50 -5.56 4.91
CA ALA A 28 9.44 -4.40 4.03
C ALA A 28 8.51 -4.64 2.82
N GLN A 29 8.55 -5.83 2.21
CA GLN A 29 7.66 -6.21 1.12
C GLN A 29 6.21 -6.36 1.59
N LYS A 30 5.99 -6.99 2.75
CA LYS A 30 4.66 -7.11 3.36
C LYS A 30 4.02 -5.76 3.66
N ASN A 31 4.81 -4.81 4.17
CA ASN A 31 4.37 -3.44 4.41
C ASN A 31 4.17 -2.66 3.11
N GLY A 32 5.07 -2.83 2.14
CA GLY A 32 4.97 -2.25 0.80
C GLY A 32 3.70 -2.71 0.08
N PHE A 33 3.35 -4.00 0.18
CA PHE A 33 2.11 -4.57 -0.35
C PHE A 33 0.87 -3.90 0.24
N ARG A 34 0.82 -3.77 1.58
CA ARG A 34 -0.28 -3.09 2.27
C ARG A 34 -0.41 -1.65 1.78
N GLN A 35 0.68 -0.89 1.73
CA GLN A 35 0.68 0.49 1.27
C GLN A 35 0.25 0.63 -0.20
N TYR A 36 0.77 -0.25 -1.06
CA TYR A 36 0.45 -0.26 -2.47
C TYR A 36 -1.02 -0.58 -2.72
N LEU A 37 -1.54 -1.65 -2.09
CA LEU A 37 -2.93 -2.04 -2.23
C LEU A 37 -3.88 -1.00 -1.63
N GLY A 38 -3.53 -0.42 -0.48
CA GLY A 38 -4.28 0.68 0.12
C GLY A 38 -4.40 1.88 -0.81
N GLY A 39 -3.31 2.29 -1.45
CA GLY A 39 -3.34 3.36 -2.45
C GLY A 39 -4.16 2.99 -3.69
N LEU A 40 -4.15 1.71 -4.10
CA LEU A 40 -4.89 1.24 -5.27
C LEU A 40 -6.40 1.24 -5.00
N LEU A 41 -6.83 0.81 -3.81
CA LEU A 41 -8.24 0.79 -3.41
C LEU A 41 -8.75 2.15 -2.93
N GLY A 42 -7.87 3.01 -2.41
CA GLY A 42 -8.22 4.33 -1.91
C GLY A 42 -8.77 5.26 -2.99
N GLU A 43 -9.62 6.21 -2.63
CA GLU A 43 -10.25 7.12 -3.59
C GLU A 43 -9.21 7.97 -4.33
N SER A 44 -9.14 7.80 -5.65
CA SER A 44 -8.30 8.62 -6.52
C SER A 44 -8.78 8.51 -7.96
N GLU A 45 -8.81 9.64 -8.65
CA GLU A 45 -9.10 9.70 -10.09
C GLU A 45 -8.03 8.99 -10.93
N ARG A 46 -6.77 9.01 -10.50
CA ARG A 46 -5.67 8.29 -11.17
C ARG A 46 -4.93 7.40 -10.19
N LYS A 47 -4.61 6.18 -10.63
CA LYS A 47 -3.93 5.14 -9.86
C LYS A 47 -2.44 5.03 -10.20
N ASN A 48 -1.79 6.18 -10.37
CA ASN A 48 -0.33 6.23 -10.53
C ASN A 48 0.34 6.32 -9.16
N LEU A 49 1.60 5.88 -9.07
CA LEU A 49 2.34 5.80 -7.79
C LEU A 49 2.48 7.15 -7.09
N THR A 50 2.70 8.23 -7.85
CA THR A 50 2.84 9.58 -7.30
C THR A 50 1.57 10.02 -6.59
N GLN A 51 0.42 9.82 -7.24
CA GLN A 51 -0.87 10.19 -6.68
C GLN A 51 -1.28 9.27 -5.51
N MET A 52 -0.97 7.97 -5.60
CA MET A 52 -1.17 7.03 -4.50
C MET A 52 -0.33 7.39 -3.27
N ALA A 53 0.93 7.80 -3.46
CA ALA A 53 1.80 8.24 -2.36
C ALA A 53 1.31 9.56 -1.75
N ASN A 54 0.91 10.54 -2.58
CA ASN A 54 0.42 11.83 -2.10
C ASN A 54 -0.91 11.72 -1.33
N ASN A 55 -1.75 10.74 -1.67
CA ASN A 55 -3.05 10.53 -1.03
C ASN A 55 -2.96 9.74 0.29
N ALA A 56 -1.81 9.14 0.61
CA ALA A 56 -1.67 8.25 1.76
C ALA A 56 -0.64 8.80 2.77
N PHE A 57 -1.05 8.89 4.04
CA PHE A 57 -0.18 9.39 5.09
C PHE A 57 1.00 8.43 5.36
N GLY A 58 2.22 8.95 5.36
CA GLY A 58 3.43 8.17 5.64
C GLY A 58 3.88 7.21 4.53
N VAL A 59 3.22 7.23 3.37
CA VAL A 59 3.63 6.48 2.18
C VAL A 59 4.51 7.37 1.31
N ILE A 60 5.66 6.83 0.89
CA ILE A 60 6.63 7.55 0.06
C ILE A 60 6.68 6.87 -1.31
N TYR A 61 6.70 7.65 -2.39
CA TYR A 61 6.81 7.15 -3.77
C TYR A 61 7.88 6.06 -3.91
N ASN A 62 9.09 6.32 -3.40
CA ASN A 62 10.22 5.38 -3.49
C ASN A 62 9.90 4.02 -2.83
N ARG A 63 9.11 3.97 -1.76
CA ARG A 63 8.71 2.71 -1.12
C ARG A 63 7.77 1.91 -2.00
N LEU A 64 6.80 2.57 -2.63
CA LEU A 64 5.89 1.91 -3.57
C LEU A 64 6.62 1.42 -4.81
N HIS A 65 7.52 2.24 -5.36
CA HIS A 65 8.36 1.87 -6.49
C HIS A 65 9.24 0.67 -6.15
N HIS A 66 9.95 0.72 -5.02
CA HIS A 66 10.81 -0.38 -4.58
C HIS A 66 10.03 -1.67 -4.32
N PHE A 67 8.83 -1.58 -3.73
CA PHE A 67 7.95 -2.74 -3.60
C PHE A 67 7.64 -3.36 -4.97
N LEU A 68 7.31 -2.54 -5.98
CA LEU A 68 7.00 -3.04 -7.31
C LEU A 68 8.20 -3.64 -8.04
N THR A 69 9.42 -3.12 -7.84
CA THR A 69 10.61 -3.66 -8.52
C THR A 69 11.20 -4.88 -7.83
N GLU A 70 11.18 -4.92 -6.49
CA GLU A 70 11.88 -5.94 -5.71
C GLU A 70 10.99 -7.07 -5.18
N SER A 71 9.70 -7.07 -5.50
CA SER A 71 8.80 -8.16 -5.08
C SER A 71 9.03 -9.43 -5.92
N PRO A 72 8.80 -10.63 -5.34
CA PRO A 72 9.02 -11.90 -6.02
C PRO A 72 7.86 -12.21 -6.98
N TRP A 73 7.89 -11.64 -8.19
CA TRP A 73 6.84 -11.81 -9.21
C TRP A 73 6.89 -13.14 -9.99
N SER A 74 7.77 -14.06 -9.59
CA SER A 74 8.05 -15.34 -10.26
C SER A 74 7.14 -16.46 -9.81
#